data_AF-S4PT49-F1
#
_entry.id   AF-S4PT49-F1
#
_cell.length_a   1.000
_cell.length_b   1.000
_cell.length_c   1.000
_cell.angle_alpha   90.00
_cell.angle_beta   90.00
_cell.angle_gamma   90.00
#
_symmetry.space_group_name_H-M   'P 1'
#
loop_
_entity.id
_entity.type
_entity.pdbx_description
1 polymer ?
#
loop_
_entity_poly.entity_id
_entity_poly.type
_entity_poly.pdbx_seq_one_letter_code
_entity_poly.pdbx_strand_id
1 'polypeptide(L)'
;YSNLGNVYKERGQLQEALENYRHAVRLKPDFIDGYINLAAALVAAGDMEQAVQAYVTALQYNPELYCVRSDLGNLLKALGRLDEAKVNTILLSAFWFA
;
A
#
# COMPACT_ATOMS: atom_id res chain seq x y z
N TYR A 1 -12.17 11.39 4.33
CA TYR A 1 -11.10 11.41 3.32
C TYR A 1 -10.99 10.11 2.53
N SER A 2 -10.89 8.93 3.15
CA SER A 2 -10.82 7.65 2.40
C SER A 2 -12.05 7.34 1.53
N ASN A 3 -13.27 7.47 2.07
CA ASN A 3 -14.49 7.28 1.27
C ASN A 3 -14.59 8.29 0.10
N LEU A 4 -14.13 9.52 0.31
CA LEU A 4 -14.08 10.53 -0.75
C LEU A 4 -13.03 10.18 -1.81
N GLY A 5 -11.87 9.65 -1.41
CA GLY A 5 -10.88 9.10 -2.33
C GLY A 5 -11.44 7.94 -3.17
N ASN A 6 -12.25 7.06 -2.58
CA ASN A 6 -12.92 5.97 -3.33
C ASN A 6 -13.87 6.53 -4.40
N VAL A 7 -14.66 7.54 -4.06
CA VAL A 7 -15.56 8.20 -5.02
C VAL A 7 -14.78 8.82 -6.18
N TYR A 8 -13.65 9.48 -5.91
CA TYR A 8 -12.80 10.03 -6.98
C TYR A 8 -12.16 8.94 -7.84
N LYS A 9 -11.69 7.85 -7.22
CA LYS A 9 -11.14 6.68 -7.93
C LYS A 9 -12.17 6.08 -8.89
N GLU A 10 -13.42 5.90 -8.45
CA GLU A 10 -14.52 5.38 -9.28
C GLU A 10 -14.87 6.31 -10.46
N ARG A 11 -14.63 7.62 -10.30
CA ARG A 11 -14.81 8.63 -11.35
C ARG A 11 -13.60 8.76 -12.28
N GLY A 12 -12.55 7.98 -12.09
CA GLY A 12 -11.29 8.10 -12.85
C GLY A 12 -10.45 9.34 -12.48
N GLN A 13 -10.82 10.06 -11.42
CA GLN A 13 -10.13 11.24 -10.91
C GLN A 13 -9.00 10.82 -9.97
N LEU A 14 -7.95 10.26 -10.57
CA LEU A 14 -6.91 9.54 -9.83
C LEU A 14 -6.07 10.45 -8.94
N GLN A 15 -5.79 11.68 -9.37
CA GLN A 15 -4.99 12.64 -8.59
C GLN A 15 -5.72 13.08 -7.33
N GLU A 16 -7.01 13.41 -7.45
CA GLU A 16 -7.86 13.77 -6.32
C GLU A 16 -8.03 12.60 -5.35
N ALA A 17 -8.11 11.37 -5.86
CA ALA A 17 -8.12 10.17 -5.02
C ALA A 17 -6.84 10.06 -4.19
N LEU A 18 -5.67 10.20 -4.83
CA LEU A 18 -4.36 10.16 -4.16
C LEU A 18 -4.23 11.22 -3.07
N GLU A 19 -4.61 12.46 -3.35
CA GLU A 19 -4.58 13.54 -2.36
C GLU A 19 -5.45 13.22 -1.14
N ASN A 20 -6.66 12.70 -1.37
CA ASN A 20 -7.59 12.31 -0.32
C ASN A 20 -7.05 11.14 0.52
N TYR A 21 -6.46 10.12 -0.09
CA TYR A 21 -5.86 9.02 0.65
C TYR A 21 -4.63 9.48 1.45
N ARG A 22 -3.77 10.33 0.88
CA ARG A 22 -2.63 10.93 1.61
C ARG A 22 -3.11 11.77 2.80
N HIS A 23 -4.20 12.53 2.64
CA HIS A 23 -4.81 13.24 3.77
C HIS A 23 -5.37 12.28 4.82
N ALA A 24 -6.00 11.17 4.42
CA ALA A 24 -6.53 10.19 5.36
C ALA A 24 -5.42 9.59 6.24
N VAL A 25 -4.30 9.16 5.65
CA VAL A 25 -3.17 8.58 6.40
C VAL A 25 -2.39 9.62 7.21
N ARG A 26 -2.37 10.89 6.81
CA ARG A 26 -1.81 11.97 7.64
C ARG A 26 -2.63 12.23 8.90
N LEU A 27 -3.96 12.18 8.78
CA LEU A 27 -4.86 12.40 9.91
C LEU A 27 -4.92 11.20 10.85
N LYS A 28 -4.80 10.00 10.28
CA LYS A 28 -4.79 8.76 11.03
C LYS A 28 -3.65 7.86 10.51
N PRO A 29 -2.44 7.98 11.09
CA PRO A 29 -1.27 7.21 10.66
C PRO A 29 -1.41 5.69 10.85
N ASP A 30 -2.28 5.20 11.73
CA ASP A 30 -2.58 3.78 11.93
C ASP A 30 -3.74 3.28 11.04
N PHE A 31 -4.17 4.08 10.05
CA PHE A 31 -5.30 3.72 9.19
C PHE A 31 -4.88 2.81 8.03
N ILE A 32 -4.82 1.51 8.32
CA ILE A 32 -4.45 0.43 7.40
C ILE A 32 -5.18 0.52 6.07
N ASP A 33 -6.53 0.59 6.07
CA ASP A 33 -7.31 0.64 4.83
C ASP A 33 -6.98 1.89 3.99
N GLY A 34 -6.54 2.97 4.63
CA GLY A 34 -6.06 4.17 3.95
C GLY A 34 -4.80 3.91 3.14
N TYR A 35 -3.84 3.18 3.72
CA TYR A 35 -2.62 2.77 3.01
C TYR A 35 -2.90 1.78 1.89
N ILE A 36 -3.79 0.81 2.09
CA ILE A 36 -4.20 -0.14 1.05
C ILE A 36 -4.81 0.62 -0.14
N ASN A 37 -5.74 1.53 0.12
CA ASN A 37 -6.37 2.33 -0.93
C ASN A 37 -5.39 3.29 -1.61
N LEU A 38 -4.47 3.89 -0.85
CA LEU A 38 -3.39 4.72 -1.39
C LEU A 38 -2.49 3.91 -2.32
N ALA A 39 -2.04 2.73 -1.90
CA ALA A 39 -1.20 1.85 -2.70
C ALA A 39 -1.88 1.44 -4.01
N ALA A 40 -3.16 1.01 -3.94
CA ALA A 40 -3.92 0.66 -5.13
C ALA A 40 -4.05 1.83 -6.12
N ALA A 41 -4.29 3.05 -5.63
CA ALA A 41 -4.33 4.24 -6.47
C ALA A 41 -2.96 4.59 -7.06
N LEU A 42 -1.87 4.40 -6.31
CA LEU A 42 -0.50 4.62 -6.80
C LEU A 42 -0.10 3.62 -7.90
N VAL A 43 -0.50 2.34 -7.76
CA VAL A 43 -0.33 1.35 -8.82
C VAL A 43 -1.06 1.78 -10.08
N ALA A 44 -2.30 2.24 -9.98
CA ALA A 44 -3.07 2.74 -11.11
C ALA A 44 -2.43 4.00 -11.75
N ALA A 45 -1.70 4.80 -10.95
CA ALA A 45 -0.98 5.99 -11.42
C ALA A 45 0.39 5.66 -12.03
N GLY A 46 0.86 4.42 -11.92
CA GLY A 46 2.19 3.98 -12.34
C GLY A 46 3.31 4.32 -11.34
N ASP A 47 2.99 4.88 -10.18
CA ASP A 47 3.95 5.20 -9.11
C ASP A 47 4.19 3.98 -8.22
N MET A 48 4.86 2.99 -8.80
CA MET A 48 5.04 1.67 -8.18
C MET A 48 5.90 1.72 -6.92
N GLU A 49 6.89 2.62 -6.84
CA GLU A 49 7.76 2.76 -5.67
C GLU A 49 6.99 3.25 -4.45
N GLN A 50 6.15 4.29 -4.59
CA GLN A 50 5.33 4.74 -3.48
C GLN A 50 4.23 3.73 -3.12
N ALA A 51 3.73 2.97 -4.10
CA ALA A 51 2.78 1.90 -3.84
C ALA A 51 3.39 0.80 -2.95
N VAL A 52 4.64 0.40 -3.22
CA VAL A 52 5.40 -0.53 -2.37
C VAL A 52 5.49 0.03 -0.95
N GLN A 53 5.90 1.29 -0.80
CA GLN A 53 6.04 1.90 0.53
C GLN A 53 4.70 1.91 1.30
N ALA A 54 3.60 2.24 0.64
CA ALA A 54 2.28 2.24 1.26
C ALA A 54 1.84 0.82 1.70
N TYR A 55 2.06 -0.20 0.88
CA TYR A 55 1.78 -1.59 1.29
C TYR A 55 2.68 -2.06 2.43
N VAL A 56 3.97 -1.71 2.41
CA VAL A 56 4.88 -2.03 3.51
C VAL A 56 4.42 -1.38 4.81
N THR A 57 4.01 -0.12 4.77
CA THR A 57 3.47 0.55 5.96
C THR A 57 2.17 -0.10 6.46
N ALA A 58 1.27 -0.52 5.56
CA ALA A 58 0.09 -1.28 5.97
C ALA A 58 0.46 -2.59 6.70
N LEU A 59 1.48 -3.29 6.21
CA LEU A 59 2.00 -4.52 6.83
C LEU A 59 2.78 -4.28 8.13
N GLN A 60 3.38 -3.10 8.32
CA GLN A 60 3.98 -2.71 9.60
C GLN A 60 2.91 -2.61 10.70
N TYR A 61 1.72 -2.09 10.37
CA TYR A 61 0.60 -2.02 11.31
C TYR A 61 -0.12 -3.36 11.50
N ASN A 62 -0.24 -4.17 10.45
CA ASN A 62 -0.77 -5.52 10.55
C ASN A 62 -0.05 -6.49 9.59
N PRO A 63 0.89 -7.32 10.11
CA PRO A 63 1.67 -8.27 9.31
C PRO A 63 0.87 -9.44 8.73
N GLU A 64 -0.34 -9.69 9.23
CA GLU A 64 -1.18 -10.84 8.86
C GLU A 64 -2.12 -10.56 7.68
N LEU A 65 -2.04 -9.36 7.08
CA LEU A 65 -2.83 -9.00 5.91
C LEU A 65 -2.36 -9.77 4.66
N TYR A 66 -2.91 -10.97 4.50
CA TYR A 66 -2.57 -11.87 3.39
C TYR A 66 -2.80 -11.21 2.01
N CYS A 67 -3.93 -10.52 1.84
CA CYS A 67 -4.23 -9.80 0.59
C CYS A 67 -3.14 -8.79 0.23
N VAL A 68 -2.68 -7.99 1.20
CA VAL A 68 -1.63 -6.99 1.00
C VAL A 68 -0.28 -7.64 0.69
N ARG A 69 0.05 -8.77 1.32
CA ARG A 69 1.27 -9.53 0.98
C ARG A 69 1.22 -10.04 -0.45
N SER A 70 0.09 -10.57 -0.89
CA SER A 70 -0.10 -11.02 -2.27
C SER A 70 0.03 -9.87 -3.27
N ASP A 71 -0.61 -8.73 -2.99
CA ASP A 71 -0.57 -7.54 -3.86
C ASP A 71 0.84 -6.94 -3.95
N LEU A 72 1.55 -6.86 -2.82
CA LEU A 72 2.94 -6.42 -2.77
C LEU A 72 3.86 -7.39 -3.54
N GLY A 73 3.68 -8.70 -3.37
CA GLY A 73 4.45 -9.71 -4.11
C GLY A 73 4.26 -9.61 -5.63
N ASN A 74 3.02 -9.39 -6.08
CA ASN A 74 2.70 -9.16 -7.48
C ASN A 74 3.34 -7.87 -8.02
N LEU A 75 3.30 -6.79 -7.22
CA LEU A 75 3.91 -5.51 -7.58
C LEU A 75 5.43 -5.62 -7.70
N LEU A 76 6.10 -6.26 -6.75
CA LEU A 76 7.55 -6.47 -6.78
C LEU A 76 7.98 -7.37 -7.93
N LYS A 77 7.17 -8.38 -8.27
CA LYS A 77 7.37 -9.20 -9.48
C LYS A 77 7.25 -8.36 -10.75
N ALA A 78 6.26 -7.47 -10.84
CA ALA A 78 6.10 -6.58 -11.99
C ALA A 78 7.29 -5.61 -12.15
N LEU A 79 7.90 -5.18 -11.03
CA LEU A 79 9.11 -4.36 -11.02
C LEU A 79 10.41 -5.13 -11.34
N GLY A 80 10.36 -6.45 -11.49
CA GLY A 80 11.56 -7.29 -11.64
C GLY A 80 12.41 -7.39 -10.36
N ARG A 81 11.95 -6.84 -9.23
CA ARG A 81 12.61 -6.83 -7.91
C ARG A 81 12.23 -8.07 -7.11
N LEU A 82 12.39 -9.25 -7.72
CA LEU A 82 12.00 -10.54 -7.13
C LEU A 82 12.73 -10.85 -5.81
N ASP A 83 13.95 -10.31 -5.64
CA ASP A 83 14.76 -10.54 -4.44
C ASP A 83 14.18 -9.84 -3.20
N GLU A 84 13.55 -8.67 -3.38
CA GLU A 84 12.92 -7.93 -2.29
C GLU A 84 11.59 -8.54 -1.85
N ALA A 85 10.88 -9.20 -2.77
CA ALA A 85 9.64 -9.92 -2.46
C ALA A 85 9.91 -11.07 -1.46
N LYS A 86 11.04 -11.77 -1.61
CA LYS A 86 11.44 -12.86 -0.70
C LYS A 86 11.89 -12.32 0.65
N VAL A 87 12.69 -11.26 0.65
CA VAL A 87 13.27 -10.68 1.87
C VAL A 87 12.20 -10.01 2.75
N ASN A 88 11.24 -9.29 2.17
CA ASN A 88 10.21 -8.61 2.95
C ASN A 88 9.23 -9.59 3.62
N THR A 89 8.94 -10.71 2.95
CA THR A 89 8.15 -11.82 3.52
C THR A 89 8.80 -12.42 4.78
N ILE A 90 10.14 -12.39 4.86
CA ILE A 90 10.95 -12.96 5.97
C ILE A 90 11.26 -11.90 7.04
N LEU A 91 11.51 -10.64 6.66
CA LEU A 91 11.82 -9.56 7.62
C LEU A 91 10.60 -9.09 8.42
N LEU A 92 9.40 -9.08 7.83
CA LEU A 92 8.17 -8.81 8.59
C LEU A 92 7.89 -9.87 9.65
N SER A 93 8.33 -11.11 9.47
CA SER A 93 8.30 -12.13 10.53
C SER A 93 9.47 -12.01 11.51
N ALA A 94 10.63 -11.49 11.09
CA ALA A 94 11.82 -11.43 11.94
C ALA A 94 11.82 -10.23 12.92
N PHE A 95 11.15 -9.13 12.59
CA PHE A 95 11.10 -7.94 13.45
C PHE A 95 10.10 -8.03 14.62
N TRP A 96 9.27 -9.07 14.67
CA TRP A 96 8.27 -9.29 15.74
C TRP A 96 8.68 -10.35 16.78
N PHE A 97 9.86 -10.98 16.62
CA PHE A 97 10.36 -12.01 17.54
C PHE A 97 11.66 -11.64 18.27
N ALA A 98 12.06 -10.37 18.30
CA ALA A 98 13.22 -9.88 19.07
C ALA A 98 12.80 -8.96 20.22
#